data_AF-A0A915IWA3-F1
#
_entry.id   AF-A0A915IWA3-F1
#
_cell.length_a   1.000
_cell.length_b   1.000
_cell.length_c   1.000
_cell.angle_alpha   90.00
_cell.angle_beta   90.00
_cell.angle_gamma   90.00
#
_symmetry.space_group_name_H-M   'P 1'
#
loop_
_entity.id
_entity.type
_entity.pdbx_description
1 polymer ?
#
loop_
_entity_poly.entity_id
_entity_poly.type
_entity_poly.pdbx_seq_one_letter_code
_entity_poly.pdbx_strand_id
1 'polypeptide(L)'
;TAAESPEDPILRDFSAKCLDEYLSWSVRQNRSENVDKFFLRLIDICRHNNCRKRLAACQIFNGIYRTFREYDDLIDKYLLELFVDYMLCLQKCQYEDSDGIVCTIASERTIAHLERILIKKRILLSKKEHFRITPRVLKDATVPSFVDWLFHNIGKTDVKFRRKCLELMLNLESKVSLRDRCQKESLHSLIER
;
A
#
# COMPACT_ATOMS: atom_id res chain seq x y z
N THR A 1 -2.31 7.21 20.38
CA THR A 1 -3.10 8.34 19.78
C THR A 1 -4.56 7.95 19.71
N ALA A 2 -5.51 8.89 19.60
CA ALA A 2 -6.96 8.59 19.60
C ALA A 2 -7.39 7.53 18.55
N ALA A 3 -6.67 7.42 17.42
CA ALA A 3 -6.86 6.37 16.42
C ALA A 3 -6.52 4.94 16.90
N GLU A 4 -5.75 4.80 17.98
CA GLU A 4 -5.39 3.52 18.62
C GLU A 4 -6.37 3.14 19.76
N SER A 5 -7.36 3.99 20.06
CA SER A 5 -8.30 3.76 21.17
C SER A 5 -9.20 2.54 20.88
N PRO A 6 -9.25 1.53 21.77
CA PRO A 6 -10.08 0.35 21.59
C PRO A 6 -11.57 0.60 21.88
N GLU A 7 -11.90 1.68 22.60
CA GLU A 7 -13.20 1.86 23.24
C GLU A 7 -14.21 2.63 22.38
N ASP A 8 -13.74 3.46 21.44
CA ASP A 8 -14.61 4.37 20.69
C ASP A 8 -14.36 4.29 19.16
N PRO A 9 -15.21 3.56 18.42
CA PRO A 9 -15.13 3.51 16.96
C PRO A 9 -15.43 4.87 16.29
N ILE A 10 -16.26 5.72 16.90
CA ILE A 10 -16.61 7.05 16.38
C ILE A 10 -15.39 7.97 16.47
N LEU A 11 -14.71 7.96 17.61
CA LEU A 11 -13.48 8.74 17.82
C LEU A 11 -12.40 8.35 16.81
N ARG A 12 -12.30 7.07 16.49
CA ARG A 12 -11.33 6.53 15.54
C ARG A 12 -11.63 6.94 14.10
N ASP A 13 -12.89 6.86 13.68
CA ASP A 13 -13.31 7.32 12.35
C ASP A 13 -13.17 8.84 12.22
N PHE A 14 -13.46 9.59 13.28
CA PHE A 14 -13.22 11.03 13.35
C PHE A 14 -11.73 11.36 13.24
N SER A 15 -10.88 10.63 13.98
CA SER A 15 -9.43 10.79 13.91
C SER A 15 -8.88 10.53 12.51
N ALA A 16 -9.39 9.52 11.81
CA ALA A 16 -9.00 9.24 10.43
C ALA A 16 -9.33 10.40 9.48
N LYS A 17 -10.50 11.04 9.65
CA LYS A 17 -10.86 12.26 8.90
C LYS A 17 -9.93 13.43 9.21
N CYS A 18 -9.59 13.65 10.49
CA CYS A 18 -8.66 14.71 10.87
C CYS A 18 -7.27 14.50 10.26
N LEU A 19 -6.79 13.25 10.19
CA LEU A 19 -5.50 12.92 9.59
C LEU A 19 -5.52 13.08 8.06
N ASP A 20 -6.64 12.76 7.40
CA ASP A 20 -6.82 13.00 5.97
C ASP A 20 -6.79 14.49 5.64
N GLU A 21 -7.49 15.30 6.43
CA GLU A 21 -7.49 16.76 6.29
C GLU A 21 -6.08 17.33 6.53
N TYR A 22 -5.41 16.89 7.61
CA TYR A 22 -4.02 17.26 7.90
C TYR A 22 -3.08 16.94 6.74
N LEU A 23 -3.20 15.75 6.15
CA LEU A 23 -2.38 15.34 5.01
C LEU A 23 -2.66 16.22 3.79
N SER A 24 -3.95 16.41 3.46
CA SER A 24 -4.40 17.25 2.34
C SER A 24 -3.83 18.67 2.44
N TRP A 25 -3.93 19.31 3.60
CA TRP A 25 -3.36 20.64 3.82
C TRP A 25 -1.83 20.66 3.78
N SER A 26 -1.18 19.65 4.37
CA SER A 26 0.29 19.57 4.39
C SER A 26 0.87 19.47 2.98
N VAL A 27 0.23 18.69 2.11
CA VAL A 27 0.63 18.57 0.71
C VAL A 27 0.35 19.86 -0.06
N ARG A 28 -0.85 20.46 0.08
CA ARG A 28 -1.21 21.72 -0.59
C ARG A 28 -0.29 22.88 -0.22
N GLN A 29 0.25 22.88 1.00
CA GLN A 29 1.19 23.90 1.48
C GLN A 29 2.66 23.56 1.21
N ASN A 30 2.94 22.51 0.41
CA ASN A 30 4.30 22.04 0.11
C ASN A 30 5.16 21.78 1.36
N ARG A 31 4.54 21.32 2.45
CA ARG A 31 5.24 20.98 3.71
C ARG A 31 5.78 19.56 3.65
N SER A 32 6.77 19.33 2.77
CA SER A 32 7.35 18.01 2.51
C SER A 32 7.82 17.29 3.77
N GLU A 33 8.46 18.01 4.70
CA GLU A 33 8.94 17.46 5.98
C GLU A 33 7.80 16.90 6.85
N ASN A 34 6.65 17.58 6.89
CA ASN A 34 5.50 17.14 7.68
C ASN A 34 4.84 15.90 7.06
N VAL A 35 4.80 15.85 5.73
CA VAL A 35 4.29 14.69 4.99
C VAL A 35 5.22 13.49 5.19
N ASP A 36 6.53 13.71 5.14
CA ASP A 36 7.52 12.66 5.39
C ASP A 36 7.42 12.10 6.80
N LYS A 37 7.38 12.98 7.81
CA LYS A 37 7.16 12.59 9.22
C LYS A 37 5.86 11.80 9.40
N PHE A 38 4.79 12.20 8.71
CA PHE A 38 3.51 11.50 8.76
C PHE A 38 3.62 10.07 8.24
N PHE A 39 4.18 9.87 7.03
CA PHE A 39 4.28 8.53 6.43
C PHE A 39 5.28 7.64 7.16
N LEU A 40 6.43 8.17 7.58
CA LEU A 40 7.38 7.42 8.40
C LEU A 40 6.73 6.95 9.72
N ARG A 41 5.96 7.83 10.37
CA ARG A 41 5.22 7.46 11.57
C ARG A 41 4.16 6.40 11.31
N LEU A 42 3.43 6.49 10.20
CA LEU A 42 2.44 5.50 9.80
C LEU A 42 3.07 4.12 9.57
N ILE A 43 4.22 4.09 8.89
CA ILE A 43 5.05 2.90 8.68
C ILE A 43 5.48 2.28 10.02
N ASP A 44 5.99 3.08 10.95
CA ASP A 44 6.39 2.61 12.28
C ASP A 44 5.23 1.97 13.05
N ILE A 45 4.05 2.56 12.98
CA ILE A 45 2.84 2.04 13.63
C ILE A 45 2.41 0.72 12.96
N CYS A 46 2.48 0.62 11.63
CA CYS A 46 2.18 -0.61 10.87
C CYS A 46 3.11 -1.78 11.25
N ARG A 47 4.38 -1.49 11.53
CA ARG A 47 5.40 -2.49 11.89
C ARG A 47 5.30 -3.00 13.33
N HIS A 48 4.51 -2.33 14.17
CA HIS A 48 4.47 -2.56 15.60
C HIS A 48 3.98 -3.97 15.99
N ASN A 49 4.49 -4.52 17.10
CA ASN A 49 4.14 -5.87 17.57
C ASN A 49 2.71 -5.96 18.13
N ASN A 50 2.19 -4.87 18.69
CA ASN A 50 0.80 -4.75 19.13
C ASN A 50 -0.19 -4.70 17.94
N CYS A 51 -1.12 -5.65 17.89
CA CYS A 51 -2.20 -5.75 16.90
C CYS A 51 -3.01 -4.46 16.72
N ARG A 52 -3.41 -3.82 17.82
CA ARG A 52 -4.28 -2.64 17.81
C ARG A 52 -3.62 -1.46 17.13
N LYS A 53 -2.31 -1.30 17.30
CA LYS A 53 -1.54 -0.28 16.58
C LYS A 53 -1.52 -0.57 15.08
N ARG A 54 -1.30 -1.83 14.69
CA ARG A 54 -1.36 -2.22 13.26
C ARG A 54 -2.74 -2.00 12.66
N LEU A 55 -3.80 -2.34 13.40
CA LEU A 55 -5.18 -2.05 13.02
C LEU A 55 -5.39 -0.53 12.84
N ALA A 56 -4.90 0.29 13.77
CA ALA A 56 -4.95 1.74 13.64
C ALA A 56 -4.23 2.23 12.38
N ALA A 57 -3.04 1.70 12.06
CA ALA A 57 -2.35 2.03 10.81
C ALA A 57 -3.19 1.66 9.57
N CYS A 58 -3.84 0.49 9.56
CA CYS A 58 -4.73 0.11 8.45
C CYS A 58 -5.90 1.08 8.31
N GLN A 59 -6.52 1.48 9.42
CA GLN A 59 -7.66 2.40 9.42
C GLN A 59 -7.27 3.81 9.01
N ILE A 60 -6.11 4.31 9.46
CA ILE A 60 -5.56 5.59 9.01
C ILE A 60 -5.37 5.55 7.49
N PHE A 61 -4.70 4.53 6.95
CA PHE A 61 -4.49 4.44 5.50
C PHE A 61 -5.81 4.33 4.73
N ASN A 62 -6.76 3.53 5.22
CA ASN A 62 -8.10 3.41 4.62
C ASN A 62 -8.90 4.71 4.67
N GLY A 63 -8.57 5.64 5.57
CA GLY A 63 -9.11 7.00 5.58
C GLY A 63 -8.47 7.87 4.51
N ILE A 64 -7.14 7.89 4.46
CA ILE A 64 -6.36 8.84 3.64
C ILE A 64 -6.11 8.40 2.19
N TYR A 65 -6.40 7.15 1.81
CA TYR A 65 -6.00 6.62 0.50
C TYR A 65 -6.51 7.45 -0.68
N ARG A 66 -7.63 8.16 -0.49
CA ARG A 66 -8.22 9.06 -1.49
C ARG A 66 -7.36 10.30 -1.71
N THR A 67 -6.80 10.88 -0.65
CA THR A 67 -5.84 11.98 -0.77
C THR A 67 -4.52 11.47 -1.31
N PHE A 68 -4.00 10.37 -0.76
CA PHE A 68 -2.72 9.78 -1.16
C PHE A 68 -2.63 9.46 -2.66
N ARG A 69 -3.69 8.91 -3.26
CA ARG A 69 -3.68 8.49 -4.68
C ARG A 69 -3.67 9.64 -5.70
N GLU A 70 -3.89 10.88 -5.27
CA GLU A 70 -3.96 12.05 -6.16
C GLU A 70 -2.58 12.71 -6.36
N TYR A 71 -1.58 12.35 -5.54
CA TYR A 71 -0.26 12.96 -5.56
C TYR A 71 0.81 11.95 -5.97
N ASP A 72 1.34 12.10 -7.20
CA ASP A 72 2.31 11.16 -7.77
C ASP A 72 3.63 11.12 -6.99
N ASP A 73 4.09 12.24 -6.44
CA ASP A 73 5.31 12.28 -5.62
C ASP A 73 5.20 11.40 -4.37
N LEU A 74 4.01 11.35 -3.76
CA LEU A 74 3.76 10.51 -2.58
C LEU A 74 3.69 9.03 -2.97
N ILE A 75 3.01 8.73 -4.08
CA ILE A 75 2.90 7.38 -4.60
C ILE A 75 4.29 6.85 -4.93
N ASP A 76 5.08 7.65 -5.64
CA ASP A 76 6.40 7.23 -6.08
C ASP A 76 7.32 6.95 -4.90
N LYS A 77 7.29 7.82 -3.89
CA LYS A 77 8.15 7.70 -2.71
C LYS A 77 7.74 6.58 -1.75
N TYR A 78 6.44 6.40 -1.49
CA TYR A 78 5.95 5.61 -0.36
C TYR A 78 5.16 4.35 -0.71
N LEU A 79 4.61 4.22 -1.93
CA LEU A 79 3.61 3.17 -2.20
C LEU A 79 4.16 1.77 -1.93
N LEU A 80 5.35 1.45 -2.44
CA LEU A 80 5.90 0.09 -2.34
C LEU A 80 6.31 -0.28 -0.91
N GLU A 81 6.81 0.67 -0.13
CA GLU A 81 7.08 0.51 1.31
C GLU A 81 5.81 0.20 2.08
N LEU A 82 4.77 1.03 1.90
CA LEU A 82 3.47 0.80 2.53
C LEU A 82 2.89 -0.55 2.09
N PHE A 83 2.97 -0.89 0.80
CA PHE A 83 2.47 -2.16 0.28
C PHE A 83 3.10 -3.35 1.00
N VAL A 84 4.43 -3.41 1.03
CA VAL A 84 5.16 -4.47 1.70
C VAL A 84 4.80 -4.51 3.19
N ASP A 85 4.79 -3.38 3.88
CA ASP A 85 4.48 -3.34 5.31
C ASP A 85 3.06 -3.83 5.62
N TYR A 86 2.06 -3.47 4.82
CA TYR A 86 0.70 -3.97 5.00
C TYR A 86 0.55 -5.46 4.65
N MET A 87 1.32 -5.98 3.69
CA MET A 87 1.40 -7.42 3.43
C MET A 87 2.01 -8.16 4.63
N LEU A 88 3.09 -7.65 5.22
CA LEU A 88 3.68 -8.23 6.44
C LEU A 88 2.77 -8.06 7.66
N CYS A 89 2.00 -6.97 7.74
CA CYS A 89 0.95 -6.79 8.75
C CYS A 89 -0.12 -7.88 8.65
N LEU A 90 -0.61 -8.18 7.43
CA LEU A 90 -1.56 -9.27 7.19
C LEU A 90 -1.02 -10.61 7.68
N GLN A 91 0.27 -10.89 7.40
CA GLN A 91 0.93 -12.11 7.87
C GLN A 91 0.92 -12.21 9.40
N LYS A 92 1.28 -11.12 10.11
CA LYS A 92 1.30 -11.08 11.57
C LYS A 92 -0.09 -11.25 12.19
N CYS A 93 -1.09 -10.55 11.65
CA CYS A 93 -2.45 -10.55 12.23
C CYS A 93 -3.20 -11.89 12.09
N GLN A 94 -2.73 -12.80 11.23
CA GLN A 94 -3.39 -14.11 11.04
C GLN A 94 -3.33 -15.01 12.29
N TYR A 95 -2.36 -14.83 13.18
CA TYR A 95 -2.12 -15.71 14.33
C TYR A 95 -2.52 -15.14 15.68
N GLU A 96 -3.19 -13.98 15.68
CA GLU A 96 -3.64 -13.32 16.90
C GLU A 96 -5.12 -13.60 17.16
N ASP A 97 -5.56 -13.30 18.39
CA ASP A 97 -6.92 -13.52 18.88
C ASP A 97 -7.96 -12.61 18.19
N SER A 98 -9.01 -12.19 18.90
CA SER A 98 -10.12 -11.39 18.34
C SER A 98 -9.65 -10.12 17.59
N ASP A 99 -8.64 -9.42 18.12
CA ASP A 99 -8.08 -8.23 17.50
C ASP A 99 -7.41 -8.54 16.15
N GLY A 100 -6.84 -9.75 16.02
CA GLY A 100 -6.19 -10.25 14.81
C GLY A 100 -7.16 -10.40 13.63
N ILE A 101 -8.39 -10.83 13.90
CA ILE A 101 -9.44 -10.96 12.87
C ILE A 101 -9.78 -9.58 12.29
N VAL A 102 -10.00 -8.58 13.15
CA VAL A 102 -10.36 -7.22 12.73
C VAL A 102 -9.19 -6.56 12.00
N CYS A 103 -7.96 -6.71 12.51
CA CYS A 103 -6.74 -6.27 11.82
C CYS A 103 -6.61 -6.91 10.44
N THR A 104 -6.86 -8.22 10.33
CA THR A 104 -6.78 -8.94 9.05
C THR A 104 -7.72 -8.31 8.02
N ILE A 105 -9.00 -8.10 8.37
CA ILE A 105 -9.99 -7.50 7.47
C ILE A 105 -9.56 -6.09 7.05
N ALA A 106 -9.09 -5.28 8.00
CA ALA A 106 -8.63 -3.92 7.73
C ALA A 106 -7.41 -3.92 6.80
N SER A 107 -6.45 -4.82 7.00
CA SER A 107 -5.25 -4.96 6.18
C SER A 107 -5.55 -5.46 4.76
N GLU A 108 -6.47 -6.42 4.58
CA GLU A 108 -6.90 -6.88 3.26
C GLU A 108 -7.55 -5.74 2.46
N ARG A 109 -8.35 -4.89 3.13
CA ARG A 109 -8.93 -3.68 2.52
C ARG A 109 -7.85 -2.67 2.13
N THR A 110 -6.87 -2.44 3.00
CA THR A 110 -5.73 -1.55 2.71
C THR A 110 -4.93 -2.03 1.50
N ILE A 111 -4.62 -3.33 1.46
CA ILE A 111 -3.92 -3.96 0.33
C ILE A 111 -4.72 -3.79 -0.97
N ALA A 112 -6.05 -3.95 -0.94
CA ALA A 112 -6.88 -3.73 -2.12
C ALA A 112 -6.87 -2.27 -2.61
N HIS A 113 -6.74 -1.28 -1.70
CA HIS A 113 -6.55 0.11 -2.10
C HIS A 113 -5.18 0.33 -2.75
N LEU A 114 -4.11 -0.21 -2.15
CA LEU A 114 -2.74 -0.11 -2.67
C LEU A 114 -2.59 -0.78 -4.03
N GLU A 115 -3.17 -1.97 -4.20
CA GLU A 115 -3.20 -2.70 -5.47
C GLU A 115 -3.81 -1.84 -6.60
N ARG A 116 -4.97 -1.22 -6.35
CA ARG A 116 -5.62 -0.36 -7.35
C ARG A 116 -4.75 0.83 -7.74
N ILE A 117 -4.02 1.42 -6.78
CA ILE A 117 -3.09 2.52 -7.06
C ILE A 117 -1.89 2.01 -7.86
N LEU A 118 -1.28 0.90 -7.44
CA LEU A 118 -0.14 0.26 -8.08
C LEU A 118 -0.43 -0.05 -9.56
N ILE A 119 -1.58 -0.66 -9.86
CA ILE A 119 -1.98 -0.99 -11.23
C ILE A 119 -2.09 0.27 -12.10
N LYS A 120 -2.68 1.35 -11.55
CA LYS A 120 -2.83 2.61 -12.29
C LYS A 120 -1.49 3.31 -12.52
N LYS A 121 -0.59 3.27 -11.53
CA LYS A 121 0.69 3.97 -11.50
C LYS A 121 1.89 3.06 -11.81
N ARG A 122 1.65 1.89 -12.41
CA ARG A 122 2.68 0.88 -12.67
C ARG A 122 3.90 1.45 -13.41
N ILE A 123 3.67 2.27 -14.43
CA ILE A 123 4.72 2.80 -15.31
C ILE A 123 5.66 3.71 -14.52
N LEU A 124 5.10 4.55 -13.65
CA LEU A 124 5.84 5.39 -12.72
C LEU A 124 6.74 4.53 -11.82
N LEU A 125 6.16 3.47 -11.24
CA LEU A 125 6.83 2.61 -10.26
C LEU A 125 7.74 1.52 -10.87
N SER A 126 7.74 1.33 -12.19
CA SER A 126 8.60 0.34 -12.86
C SER A 126 10.03 0.84 -13.03
N LYS A 127 10.24 2.16 -13.08
CA LYS A 127 11.57 2.76 -13.18
C LYS A 127 12.21 2.82 -11.79
N LYS A 128 13.54 2.76 -11.71
CA LYS A 128 14.24 2.93 -10.44
C LYS A 128 14.46 4.41 -10.16
N GLU A 129 14.19 4.84 -8.93
CA GLU A 129 14.39 6.21 -8.47
C GLU A 129 15.08 6.21 -7.11
N HIS A 130 16.00 7.15 -6.90
CA HIS A 130 16.86 7.17 -5.71
C HIS A 130 16.19 7.70 -4.44
N PHE A 131 15.16 8.54 -4.61
CA PHE A 131 14.45 9.16 -3.48
C PHE A 131 13.36 8.27 -2.88
N ARG A 132 13.05 7.13 -3.51
CA ARG A 132 12.02 6.20 -3.02
C ARG A 132 12.48 5.46 -1.80
N ILE A 133 11.56 5.24 -0.87
CA ILE A 133 11.82 4.37 0.26
C ILE A 133 11.80 2.93 -0.23
N THR A 134 12.95 2.27 -0.11
CA THR A 134 13.10 0.88 -0.52
C THR A 134 12.74 -0.04 0.64
N PRO A 135 11.75 -0.93 0.48
CA PRO A 135 11.43 -1.89 1.52
C PRO A 135 12.58 -2.83 1.76
N ARG A 136 12.83 -3.14 3.03
CA ARG A 136 13.99 -3.95 3.48
C ARG A 136 14.07 -5.33 2.83
N VAL A 137 12.93 -5.85 2.39
CA VAL A 137 12.79 -7.17 1.77
C VAL A 137 12.90 -7.14 0.24
N LEU A 138 12.93 -5.95 -0.36
CA LEU A 138 13.09 -5.78 -1.81
C LEU A 138 14.53 -5.40 -2.15
N LYS A 139 14.95 -5.76 -3.35
CA LYS A 139 16.25 -5.34 -3.90
C LYS A 139 16.23 -3.86 -4.27
N ASP A 140 15.11 -3.39 -4.80
CA ASP A 140 14.84 -1.98 -5.09
C ASP A 140 13.34 -1.68 -4.99
N ALA A 141 13.01 -0.38 -4.90
CA ALA A 141 11.63 0.10 -4.90
C ALA A 141 11.04 0.13 -6.31
N THR A 142 10.92 -1.02 -6.95
CA THR A 142 10.30 -1.17 -8.28
C THR A 142 9.22 -2.25 -8.33
N VAL A 143 8.29 -2.13 -9.29
CA VAL A 143 7.26 -3.16 -9.55
C VAL A 143 7.87 -4.53 -9.83
N PRO A 144 8.90 -4.69 -10.69
CA PRO A 144 9.55 -5.98 -10.89
C PRO A 144 10.12 -6.60 -9.60
N SER A 145 10.84 -5.82 -8.78
CA SER A 145 11.36 -6.35 -7.51
C SER A 145 10.23 -6.73 -6.55
N PHE A 146 9.11 -6.00 -6.55
CA PHE A 146 7.94 -6.35 -5.76
C PHE A 146 7.27 -7.65 -6.23
N VAL A 147 7.12 -7.85 -7.54
CA VAL A 147 6.58 -9.09 -8.12
C VAL A 147 7.47 -10.29 -7.81
N ASP A 148 8.79 -10.12 -7.91
CA ASP A 148 9.77 -11.15 -7.54
C ASP A 148 9.63 -11.53 -6.06
N TRP A 149 9.47 -10.54 -5.17
CA TRP A 149 9.22 -10.80 -3.76
C TRP A 149 7.89 -11.53 -3.51
N LEU A 150 6.81 -11.19 -4.23
CA LEU A 150 5.54 -11.92 -4.14
C LEU A 150 5.74 -13.40 -4.51
N PHE A 151 6.42 -13.66 -5.63
CA PHE A 151 6.70 -15.02 -6.12
C PHE A 151 7.42 -15.88 -5.09
N HIS A 152 8.50 -15.36 -4.50
CA HIS A 152 9.26 -16.05 -3.45
C HIS A 152 8.45 -16.35 -2.18
N ASN A 153 7.31 -15.67 -1.98
CA ASN A 153 6.47 -15.81 -0.79
C ASN A 153 5.20 -16.66 -1.01
N ILE A 154 4.95 -17.16 -2.22
CA ILE A 154 3.79 -18.05 -2.49
C ILE A 154 3.92 -19.40 -1.78
N GLY A 155 5.13 -19.81 -1.37
CA GLY A 155 5.36 -21.06 -0.64
C GLY A 155 5.10 -20.99 0.87
N LYS A 156 4.75 -19.82 1.44
CA LYS A 156 4.63 -19.65 2.89
C LYS A 156 3.47 -20.45 3.49
N THR A 157 3.62 -20.83 4.76
CA THR A 157 2.60 -21.55 5.54
C THR A 157 1.41 -20.68 5.90
N ASP A 158 1.62 -19.36 5.93
CA ASP A 158 0.61 -18.34 6.20
C ASP A 158 -0.48 -18.30 5.13
N VAL A 159 -1.57 -19.05 5.31
CA VAL A 159 -2.61 -19.24 4.29
C VAL A 159 -3.16 -17.93 3.71
N LYS A 160 -3.50 -16.92 4.54
CA LYS A 160 -4.08 -15.67 4.05
C LYS A 160 -3.05 -14.83 3.30
N PHE A 161 -1.83 -14.74 3.83
CA PHE A 161 -0.72 -14.03 3.20
C PHE A 161 -0.36 -14.68 1.86
N ARG A 162 -0.15 -16.01 1.83
CA ARG A 162 0.11 -16.77 0.60
C ARG A 162 -0.96 -16.53 -0.45
N ARG A 163 -2.23 -16.66 -0.07
CA ARG A 163 -3.36 -16.44 -0.98
C ARG A 163 -3.33 -15.02 -1.56
N LYS A 164 -3.03 -14.03 -0.73
CA LYS A 164 -2.93 -12.64 -1.18
C LYS A 164 -1.72 -12.42 -2.10
N CYS A 165 -0.57 -13.05 -1.85
CA CYS A 165 0.57 -13.01 -2.77
C CYS A 165 0.20 -13.56 -4.16
N LEU A 166 -0.46 -14.72 -4.21
CA LEU A 166 -0.90 -15.34 -5.46
C LEU A 166 -1.91 -14.46 -6.20
N GLU A 167 -2.92 -13.93 -5.50
CA GLU A 167 -3.93 -13.03 -6.07
C GLU A 167 -3.29 -11.77 -6.69
N LEU A 168 -2.37 -11.12 -5.97
CA LEU A 168 -1.67 -9.94 -6.45
C LEU A 168 -0.80 -10.24 -7.68
N MET A 169 -0.08 -11.36 -7.67
CA MET A 169 0.75 -11.76 -8.81
C MET A 169 -0.11 -11.93 -10.08
N LEU A 170 -1.23 -12.67 -9.99
CA LEU A 170 -2.16 -12.86 -11.11
C LEU A 170 -2.79 -11.55 -11.60
N ASN A 171 -3.14 -10.65 -10.69
CA ASN A 171 -3.74 -9.36 -11.03
C ASN A 171 -2.72 -8.40 -11.69
N LEU A 172 -1.45 -8.49 -11.31
CA LEU A 172 -0.38 -7.71 -11.92
C LEU A 172 -0.04 -8.26 -13.32
N GLU A 173 0.06 -9.57 -13.50
CA GLU A 173 0.37 -10.20 -14.80
C GLU A 173 -0.75 -10.03 -15.84
N SER A 174 -2.00 -10.32 -15.47
CA SER A 174 -3.16 -10.22 -16.38
C SER A 174 -3.34 -8.82 -16.97
N LYS A 175 -2.99 -7.78 -16.19
CA LYS A 175 -3.10 -6.38 -16.60
C LYS A 175 -1.85 -5.87 -17.31
N VAL A 176 -0.71 -6.57 -17.23
CA VAL A 176 0.47 -6.35 -18.09
C VAL A 176 0.17 -6.81 -19.51
N SER A 177 -0.33 -8.04 -19.66
CA SER A 177 -0.62 -8.65 -20.97
C SER A 177 -1.69 -7.92 -21.79
N LEU A 178 -2.67 -7.25 -21.14
CA LEU A 178 -3.71 -6.49 -21.85
C LEU A 178 -3.23 -5.10 -22.31
N ARG A 179 -2.45 -4.38 -21.50
CA ARG A 179 -2.01 -3.02 -21.85
C ARG A 179 -0.91 -3.03 -22.91
N ASP A 180 -0.04 -4.03 -22.91
CA ASP A 180 1.02 -4.16 -23.93
C ASP A 180 0.43 -4.59 -25.30
N ARG A 181 -0.69 -5.32 -25.30
CA ARG A 181 -1.48 -5.59 -26.52
C ARG A 181 -2.18 -4.34 -27.05
N CYS A 182 -2.88 -3.58 -26.19
CA CYS A 182 -3.53 -2.34 -26.63
C CYS A 182 -2.53 -1.26 -27.10
N GLN A 183 -1.34 -1.17 -26.50
CA GLN A 183 -0.29 -0.25 -26.96
C GLN A 183 0.32 -0.68 -28.30
N LYS A 184 0.53 -1.98 -28.52
CA LYS A 184 0.98 -2.50 -29.83
C LYS A 184 -0.07 -2.29 -30.91
N GLU A 185 -1.36 -2.50 -30.63
CA GLU A 185 -2.46 -2.26 -31.57
C GLU A 185 -2.66 -0.76 -31.89
N SER A 186 -2.47 0.11 -30.89
CA SER A 186 -2.52 1.57 -31.10
C SER A 186 -1.34 2.10 -31.91
N LEU A 187 -0.16 1.50 -31.77
CA LEU A 187 1.03 1.84 -32.57
C LEU A 187 0.94 1.27 -34.00
N HIS A 188 0.43 0.06 -34.18
CA HIS A 188 0.24 -0.53 -35.53
C HIS A 188 -0.74 0.27 -36.37
N SER A 189 -1.84 0.74 -35.77
CA SER A 189 -2.85 1.58 -36.45
C SER A 189 -2.40 3.01 -36.76
N LEU A 190 -1.30 3.48 -36.15
CA LEU A 190 -0.65 4.76 -36.45
C LEU A 190 0.47 4.62 -37.51
N ILE A 191 0.97 3.39 -37.73
CA ILE A 191 2.01 3.10 -38.74
C ILE A 191 1.38 2.67 -40.08
N GLU A 192 0.12 2.23 -40.07
CA GLU A 192 -0.67 1.87 -41.27
C GLU A 192 -1.52 3.03 -41.85
N ARG A 193 -1.20 4.28 -41.49
CA ARG A 193 -1.75 5.50 -42.12
C ARG A 193 -0.62 6.39 -42.63
#